data_AF-A0A4U6X3S3-F1
#
_entry.id   AF-A0A4U6X3S3-F1
#
_cell.length_a   1.000
_cell.length_b   1.000
_cell.length_c   1.000
_cell.angle_alpha   90.00
_cell.angle_beta   90.00
_cell.angle_gamma   90.00
#
_symmetry.space_group_name_H-M   'P 1'
#
loop_
_entity.id
_entity.type
_entity.pdbx_description
1 polymer ?
#
loop_
_entity_poly.entity_id
_entity_poly.type
_entity_poly.pdbx_seq_one_letter_code
_entity_poly.pdbx_strand_id
1 'polypeptide(L)'
;MTSRAEYDVLLHHHEGQVTGAVSRTAYFWRQGAWVTPGWESGGKLGGPRRWALENAEVKEGVVLASWIKDGEFVWLSSADSGFTPGLMTLVRLKQLQTS
;
A
#
# COMPACT_ATOMS: atom_id res chain seq x y z
N MET A 1 -23.03 12.84 -1.25
CA MET A 1 -21.58 12.56 -1.19
C MET A 1 -21.42 11.22 -0.50
N THR A 2 -21.05 10.17 -1.23
CA THR A 2 -20.76 8.86 -0.64
C THR A 2 -19.54 8.98 0.26
N SER A 3 -19.65 8.54 1.53
CA SER A 3 -18.50 8.49 2.43
C SER A 3 -17.39 7.72 1.74
N ARG A 4 -16.23 8.35 1.58
CA ARG A 4 -15.05 7.67 1.07
C ARG A 4 -14.81 6.43 1.94
N ALA A 5 -14.47 5.30 1.35
CA ALA A 5 -14.14 4.13 2.14
C ALA A 5 -13.05 4.52 3.16
N GLU A 6 -13.36 4.38 4.45
CA GLU A 6 -12.42 4.60 5.55
C GLU A 6 -11.21 3.64 5.44
N TYR A 7 -11.40 2.57 4.67
CA TYR A 7 -10.43 1.51 4.45
C TYR A 7 -10.11 1.36 2.97
N ASP A 8 -8.90 0.89 2.69
CA ASP A 8 -8.48 0.39 1.39
C ASP A 8 -7.90 -1.02 1.57
N VAL A 9 -7.88 -1.81 0.50
CA VAL A 9 -7.38 -3.18 0.54
C VAL A 9 -6.04 -3.23 -0.19
N LEU A 10 -5.04 -3.82 0.46
CA LEU A 10 -3.74 -4.02 -0.14
C LEU A 10 -3.75 -5.24 -1.07
N LEU A 11 -3.16 -5.07 -2.25
CA LEU A 11 -3.05 -6.11 -3.26
C LEU A 11 -1.59 -6.56 -3.38
N HIS A 12 -1.38 -7.84 -3.68
CA HIS A 12 -0.08 -8.39 -4.05
C HIS A 12 -0.23 -9.28 -5.27
N HIS A 13 0.81 -9.39 -6.09
CA HIS A 13 0.80 -10.29 -7.23
C HIS A 13 1.19 -11.72 -6.81
N HIS A 14 1.22 -12.65 -7.78
CA HIS A 14 1.41 -14.08 -7.56
C HIS A 14 2.75 -14.46 -6.89
N GLU A 15 3.78 -13.62 -6.99
CA GLU A 15 5.07 -13.83 -6.30
C GLU A 15 5.08 -13.24 -4.87
N GLY A 16 3.96 -12.66 -4.43
CA GLY A 16 3.79 -12.14 -3.08
C GLY A 16 4.30 -10.71 -2.86
N GLN A 17 4.77 -10.00 -3.90
CA GLN A 17 5.10 -8.58 -3.75
C GLN A 17 3.83 -7.74 -3.83
N VAL A 18 3.72 -6.81 -2.90
CA VAL A 18 2.67 -5.80 -2.84
C VAL A 18 2.72 -4.95 -4.09
N THR A 19 1.56 -4.67 -4.69
CA THR A 19 1.42 -3.80 -5.86
C THR A 19 0.94 -2.41 -5.47
N GLY A 20 0.22 -2.31 -4.35
CA GLY A 20 -0.40 -1.08 -3.86
C GLY A 20 -1.74 -1.40 -3.21
N ALA A 21 -2.58 -0.39 -3.04
CA ALA A 21 -3.95 -0.57 -2.60
C ALA A 21 -4.93 -0.44 -3.77
N VAL A 22 -6.17 -0.91 -3.61
CA VAL A 22 -7.19 -0.90 -4.66
C VAL A 22 -7.39 0.51 -5.22
N SER A 23 -7.48 1.52 -4.34
CA SER A 23 -7.70 2.90 -4.76
C SER A 23 -6.43 3.77 -4.67
N ARG A 24 -5.51 3.46 -3.75
CA ARG A 24 -4.37 4.32 -3.37
C ARG A 24 -2.99 3.68 -3.59
N THR A 25 -1.95 4.50 -3.61
CA THR A 25 -0.56 4.03 -3.49
C THR A 25 -0.19 3.89 -2.02
N ALA A 26 0.47 2.81 -1.62
CA ALA A 26 0.89 2.56 -0.24
C ALA A 26 2.40 2.74 -0.05
N TYR A 27 2.79 3.27 1.10
CA TYR A 27 4.18 3.53 1.47
C TYR A 27 4.49 2.93 2.85
N PHE A 28 5.58 2.17 2.91
CA PHE A 28 5.98 1.37 4.05
C PHE A 28 7.31 1.86 4.59
N TRP A 29 7.47 1.92 5.91
CA TRP A 29 8.76 2.28 6.51
C TRP A 29 9.70 1.07 6.48
N ARG A 30 10.80 1.14 5.72
CA ARG A 30 11.75 0.05 5.58
C ARG A 30 13.17 0.60 5.63
N GLN A 31 14.00 0.01 6.49
CA GLN A 31 15.43 0.31 6.57
C GLN A 31 15.75 1.82 6.66
N GLY A 32 14.94 2.58 7.41
CA GLY A 32 15.15 4.02 7.60
C GLY A 32 14.63 4.92 6.48
N ALA A 33 13.83 4.40 5.55
CA ALA A 33 13.22 5.19 4.48
C ALA A 33 11.77 4.76 4.21
N TRP A 34 11.01 5.65 3.59
CA TRP A 34 9.71 5.30 3.02
C TRP A 34 9.91 4.58 1.69
N VAL A 35 9.27 3.42 1.55
CA VAL A 35 9.32 2.59 0.36
C VAL A 35 7.93 2.42 -0.21
N THR A 36 7.76 2.77 -1.49
CA THR A 36 6.58 2.39 -2.27
C THR A 36 6.93 1.16 -3.13
N PRO A 37 5.97 0.26 -3.40
CA PRO A 37 6.16 -0.77 -4.41
C PRO A 37 6.70 -0.21 -5.73
N GLY A 38 7.70 -0.90 -6.28
CA GLY A 38 8.31 -0.58 -7.58
C GLY A 38 7.31 -0.69 -8.73
N TRP A 39 7.58 0.02 -9.82
CA TRP A 39 6.70 0.02 -11.00
C TRP A 39 6.47 -1.38 -11.57
N GLU A 40 7.46 -2.28 -11.48
CA GLU A 40 7.33 -3.67 -11.94
C GLU A 40 6.31 -4.50 -11.15
N SER A 41 5.94 -4.08 -9.93
CA SER A 41 4.93 -4.75 -9.13
C SER A 41 3.50 -4.64 -9.70
N GLY A 42 3.29 -3.82 -10.73
CA GLY A 42 1.96 -3.58 -11.32
C GLY A 42 1.12 -2.56 -10.57
N GLY A 43 1.76 -1.75 -9.72
CA GLY A 43 1.13 -0.69 -8.96
C GLY A 43 0.71 0.54 -9.78
N LYS A 44 -0.12 1.40 -9.17
CA LYS A 44 -0.55 2.66 -9.78
C LYS A 44 0.59 3.67 -9.85
N LEU A 45 0.81 4.26 -11.02
CA LEU A 45 1.83 5.29 -11.27
C LEU A 45 1.25 6.72 -11.20
N GLY A 46 0.56 7.03 -10.10
CA GLY A 46 -0.16 8.30 -9.92
C GLY A 46 0.73 9.52 -9.65
N GLY A 47 0.17 10.72 -9.81
CA GLY A 47 0.87 12.00 -9.57
C GLY A 47 1.49 12.13 -8.17
N PRO A 48 0.74 11.88 -7.07
CA PRO A 48 1.31 11.92 -5.71
C PRO A 48 2.45 10.92 -5.49
N ARG A 49 2.39 9.73 -6.11
CA ARG A 49 3.51 8.77 -6.09
C ARG A 49 4.75 9.35 -6.74
N ARG A 50 4.62 9.90 -7.94
CA ARG A 50 5.73 10.53 -8.65
C ARG A 50 6.32 11.68 -7.83
N TRP A 51 5.48 12.56 -7.29
CA TRP A 51 5.92 13.66 -6.44
C TRP A 51 6.71 13.15 -5.22
N ALA A 52 6.24 12.08 -4.55
CA ALA A 52 6.91 11.53 -3.38
C ALA A 52 8.30 10.98 -3.68
N LEU A 53 8.45 10.31 -4.83
CA LEU A 53 9.75 9.81 -5.31
C LEU A 53 10.72 10.95 -5.63
N GLU A 54 10.21 12.05 -6.17
CA GLU A 54 11.03 13.20 -6.57
C GLU A 54 11.36 14.14 -5.39
N ASN A 55 10.50 14.24 -4.37
CA ASN A 55 10.55 15.33 -3.39
C ASN A 55 10.49 14.92 -1.91
N ALA A 56 10.12 13.68 -1.59
CA ALA A 56 9.86 13.24 -0.21
C ALA A 56 10.75 12.08 0.24
N GLU A 57 11.91 11.90 -0.41
CA GLU A 57 12.89 10.85 -0.12
C GLU A 57 12.30 9.42 -0.13
N VAL A 58 11.16 9.23 -0.80
CA VAL A 58 10.57 7.92 -1.01
C VAL A 58 11.38 7.17 -2.05
N LYS A 59 11.61 5.88 -1.80
CA LYS A 59 12.26 4.98 -2.73
C LYS A 59 11.27 3.98 -3.31
N GLU A 60 11.50 3.57 -4.55
CA GLU A 60 10.90 2.33 -5.06
C GLU A 60 11.63 1.13 -4.45
N GLY A 61 10.88 0.07 -4.18
CA GLY A 61 11.45 -1.18 -3.71
C GLY A 61 10.44 -2.30 -3.61
N VAL A 62 10.97 -3.49 -3.35
CA VAL A 62 10.16 -4.69 -3.09
C VAL A 62 9.57 -4.61 -1.70
N VAL A 63 8.25 -4.82 -1.60
CA VAL A 63 7.54 -5.00 -0.33
C VAL A 63 6.81 -6.32 -0.41
N LEU A 64 7.19 -7.31 0.40
CA LEU A 64 6.49 -8.59 0.43
C LEU A 64 5.26 -8.50 1.35
N ALA A 65 4.16 -9.11 0.93
CA ALA A 65 2.96 -9.21 1.76
C ALA A 65 3.25 -9.94 3.09
N SER A 66 4.18 -10.89 3.07
CA SER A 66 4.65 -11.62 4.27
C SER A 66 5.43 -10.77 5.27
N TRP A 67 5.91 -9.57 4.89
CA TRP A 67 6.59 -8.65 5.79
C TRP A 67 5.63 -7.74 6.54
N ILE A 68 4.37 -7.68 6.11
CA ILE A 68 3.39 -6.77 6.69
C ILE A 68 2.94 -7.30 8.04
N LYS A 69 2.88 -6.40 9.01
CA LYS A 69 2.43 -6.70 10.37
C LYS A 69 1.04 -6.11 10.61
N ASP A 70 0.26 -6.81 11.42
CA ASP A 70 -0.97 -6.22 11.94
C ASP A 70 -0.62 -5.00 12.81
N GLY A 71 -1.39 -3.93 12.66
CA GLY A 71 -1.13 -2.63 13.28
C GLY A 71 0.01 -1.83 12.64
N GLU A 72 0.58 -2.28 11.52
CA GLU A 72 1.66 -1.55 10.87
C GLU A 72 1.19 -0.19 10.34
N PHE A 73 1.93 0.86 10.68
CA PHE A 73 1.69 2.20 10.17
C PHE A 73 2.19 2.34 8.73
N VAL A 74 1.34 2.91 7.89
CA VAL A 74 1.64 3.19 6.48
C VAL A 74 1.14 4.59 6.11
N TRP A 75 1.72 5.14 5.05
CA TRP A 75 1.08 6.23 4.32
C TRP A 75 0.32 5.67 3.12
N LEU A 76 -0.76 6.35 2.76
CA LEU A 76 -1.52 6.12 1.54
C LEU A 76 -1.59 7.43 0.75
N SER A 77 -1.53 7.36 -0.57
CA SER A 77 -1.73 8.54 -1.41
C SER A 77 -2.68 8.33 -2.58
N SER A 78 -3.30 9.44 -2.99
CA SER A 78 -4.21 9.51 -4.15
C SER A 78 -4.35 10.97 -4.61
N ALA A 79 -4.73 11.16 -5.86
CA ALA A 79 -4.82 12.50 -6.45
C ALA A 79 -5.85 13.40 -5.74
N ASP A 80 -6.86 12.81 -5.09
CA ASP A 80 -7.97 13.53 -4.47
C ASP A 80 -7.74 13.86 -2.98
N SER A 81 -7.02 13.03 -2.20
CA SER A 81 -6.70 13.35 -0.79
C SER A 81 -5.24 13.70 -0.51
N GLY A 82 -4.36 13.64 -1.50
CA GLY A 82 -2.91 13.70 -1.20
C GLY A 82 -2.51 12.52 -0.32
N PHE A 83 -1.77 12.78 0.76
CA PHE A 83 -1.22 11.76 1.67
C PHE A 83 -2.03 11.64 2.96
N THR A 84 -2.44 10.43 3.30
CA THR A 84 -3.20 10.11 4.51
C THR A 84 -2.54 8.96 5.27
N PRO A 85 -2.42 9.03 6.60
CA PRO A 85 -1.90 7.91 7.39
C PRO A 85 -2.93 6.77 7.45
N GLY A 86 -2.45 5.54 7.65
CA GLY A 86 -3.27 4.35 7.84
C GLY A 86 -2.59 3.34 8.76
N LEU A 87 -3.41 2.44 9.31
CA LEU A 87 -2.96 1.27 10.07
C LEU A 87 -3.39 0.01 9.33
N MET A 88 -2.48 -0.93 9.18
CA MET A 88 -2.77 -2.21 8.54
C MET A 88 -3.55 -3.12 9.47
N THR A 89 -4.61 -3.73 8.95
CA THR A 89 -5.33 -4.81 9.63
C THR A 89 -5.26 -6.07 8.77
N LEU A 90 -4.68 -7.12 9.32
CA LEU A 90 -4.57 -8.41 8.65
C LEU A 90 -5.79 -9.26 8.95
N VAL A 91 -6.73 -9.29 8.02
CA VAL A 91 -7.92 -10.14 8.12
C VAL A 91 -7.61 -11.52 7.54
N ARG A 92 -7.61 -12.54 8.40
CA ARG A 92 -7.65 -13.94 7.96
C ARG A 92 -9.11 -14.31 7.76
N LEU A 93 -9.55 -14.41 6.52
CA LEU A 93 -10.82 -15.08 6.23
C LEU A 93 -10.68 -16.51 6.75
N LYS A 94 -11.47 -16.88 7.77
CA LYS A 94 -11.63 -18.29 8.13
C LYS A 94 -11.99 -19.00 6.85
N GLN A 95 -11.21 -20.03 6.48
CA GLN A 95 -11.56 -20.92 5.38
C GLN A 95 -13.03 -21.24 5.54
N LEU A 96 -13.86 -20.83 4.57
CA LEU A 96 -15.22 -21.33 4.46
C LEU A 96 -15.05 -22.84 4.37
N GLN A 97 -15.27 -23.53 5.49
CA GLN A 97 -15.29 -24.98 5.52
C GLN A 97 -16.52 -25.37 4.71
N THR A 98 -16.31 -25.59 3.42
CA THR A 98 -17.23 -26.41 2.62
C THR A 98 -17.13 -27.81 3.18
N SER A 99 -18.02 -28.12 4.11
CA SER A 99 -18.40 -29.49 4.48
C SER A 99 -19.18 -30.13 3.35
#